data_AF-A0A9D7CWJ3-F1
#
_entry.id   AF-A0A9D7CWJ3-F1
#
_cell.length_a   1.000
_cell.length_b   1.000
_cell.length_c   1.000
_cell.angle_alpha   90.00
_cell.angle_beta   90.00
_cell.angle_gamma   90.00
#
_symmetry.space_group_name_H-M   'P 1'
#
loop_
_entity.id
_entity.type
_entity.pdbx_description
1 polymer ?
#
loop_
_entity_poly.entity_id
_entity_poly.type
_entity_poly.pdbx_seq_one_letter_code
_entity_poly.pdbx_strand_id
1 'polypeptide(L)'
;MRILTTLLLGLAMTACGSESSTTETSEDEEALSLRSLCSGAGTEDFRGIEGTFVRRGTKKADEMERLVVSQAAPATGPREATYTRTLTRSCSAPGCKDETGTMSLLPDNAAFSVSFGFRSAQQTSPEEGELYFVLGAARGSNGTDITELCVARVVTAQDVRRPFAMKRVVPSP
;
A
#
# COMPACT_ATOMS: atom_id res chain seq x y z
N MET A 1 -13.02 -78.79 -29.23
CA MET A 1 -11.81 -79.15 -28.45
C MET A 1 -10.90 -77.93 -28.47
N ARG A 2 -10.69 -77.20 -27.35
CA ARG A 2 -9.60 -77.43 -26.36
C ARG A 2 -8.24 -77.37 -27.09
N ILE A 3 -7.35 -76.36 -26.91
CA ILE A 3 -6.59 -76.08 -25.68
C ILE A 3 -5.64 -74.86 -25.85
N LEU A 4 -5.47 -74.10 -24.74
CA LEU A 4 -4.35 -73.23 -24.27
C LEU A 4 -3.59 -72.35 -25.28
N THR A 5 -3.51 -71.02 -25.21
CA THR A 5 -3.35 -70.06 -24.08
C THR A 5 -2.11 -70.30 -23.21
N THR A 6 -0.98 -69.68 -23.58
CA THR A 6 0.14 -69.42 -22.68
C THR A 6 0.25 -67.92 -22.45
N LEU A 7 0.18 -67.60 -21.16
CA LEU A 7 0.17 -66.29 -20.53
C LEU A 7 1.61 -65.80 -20.38
N LEU A 8 1.96 -64.61 -20.87
CA LEU A 8 3.13 -63.87 -20.39
C LEU A 8 2.65 -62.60 -19.69
N LEU A 9 2.86 -62.58 -18.37
CA LEU A 9 2.70 -61.43 -17.48
C LEU A 9 3.82 -60.42 -17.76
N GLY A 10 3.46 -59.25 -18.28
CA GLY A 10 4.28 -58.04 -18.20
C GLY A 10 3.61 -57.07 -17.23
N LEU A 11 4.13 -56.98 -16.01
CA LEU A 11 3.82 -55.89 -15.08
C LEU A 11 4.49 -54.61 -15.61
N ALA A 12 3.70 -53.66 -16.11
CA ALA A 12 4.11 -52.27 -16.22
C ALA A 12 3.25 -51.46 -15.24
N MET A 13 3.84 -51.10 -14.09
CA MET A 13 3.27 -50.09 -13.21
C MET A 13 3.45 -48.73 -13.89
N THR A 14 2.36 -48.18 -14.43
CA THR A 14 2.29 -46.77 -14.79
C THR A 14 1.40 -46.11 -13.76
N ALA A 15 2.02 -45.46 -12.78
CA ALA A 15 1.33 -44.69 -11.76
C ALA A 15 0.74 -43.40 -12.36
N CYS A 16 -0.38 -42.98 -11.76
CA CYS A 16 -1.04 -41.67 -11.79
C CYS A 16 -0.21 -40.52 -12.37
N GLY A 17 -0.70 -39.68 -13.28
CA GLY A 17 -1.99 -39.00 -13.16
C GLY A 17 -1.87 -37.83 -12.17
N SER A 18 -1.59 -36.63 -12.70
CA SER A 18 -1.90 -35.29 -12.18
C SER A 18 -1.06 -34.30 -13.01
N GLU A 19 -1.68 -33.59 -13.94
CA GLU A 19 -2.19 -32.23 -13.72
C GLU A 19 -1.06 -31.19 -13.67
N SER A 20 -1.01 -30.41 -14.75
CA SER A 20 -0.73 -28.97 -14.76
C SER A 20 0.05 -28.45 -13.55
N SER A 21 1.39 -28.51 -13.62
CA SER A 21 2.21 -27.60 -12.83
C SER A 21 2.13 -26.24 -13.51
N THR A 22 1.11 -25.50 -13.09
CA THR A 22 1.00 -24.05 -13.25
C THR A 22 2.28 -23.43 -12.72
N THR A 23 2.81 -22.48 -13.46
CA THR A 23 3.89 -21.58 -13.07
C THR A 23 3.54 -20.88 -11.75
N GLU A 24 3.90 -21.48 -10.60
CA GLU A 24 3.92 -20.85 -9.29
C GLU A 24 5.18 -19.96 -9.20
N THR A 25 5.21 -18.89 -9.97
CA THR A 25 6.11 -17.75 -9.74
C THR A 25 5.26 -16.49 -9.80
N SER A 26 4.56 -16.17 -8.73
CA SER A 26 4.02 -14.82 -8.59
C SER A 26 3.85 -14.37 -7.15
N GLU A 27 3.50 -15.27 -6.21
CA GLU A 27 3.19 -14.83 -4.85
C GLU A 27 4.44 -14.55 -4.01
N ASP A 28 5.49 -15.37 -4.12
CA ASP A 28 6.74 -15.18 -3.36
C ASP A 28 7.59 -14.01 -3.90
N GLU A 29 7.65 -13.82 -5.23
CA GLU A 29 8.29 -12.65 -5.85
C GLU A 29 7.54 -11.35 -5.52
N GLU A 30 6.21 -11.41 -5.42
CA GLU A 30 5.38 -10.25 -5.06
C GLU A 30 5.47 -9.92 -3.57
N ALA A 31 5.56 -10.91 -2.68
CA ALA A 31 5.82 -10.73 -1.26
C ALA A 31 7.23 -10.18 -0.99
N LEU A 32 8.24 -10.65 -1.73
CA LEU A 32 9.59 -10.09 -1.72
C LEU A 32 9.60 -8.66 -2.25
N SER A 33 8.80 -8.37 -3.28
CA SER A 33 8.66 -7.01 -3.80
C SER A 33 8.02 -6.07 -2.78
N LEU A 34 6.99 -6.49 -2.04
CA LEU A 34 6.38 -5.68 -0.98
C LEU A 34 7.34 -5.41 0.18
N ARG A 35 8.05 -6.43 0.65
CA ARG A 35 9.12 -6.26 1.65
C ARG A 35 10.25 -5.36 1.13
N SER A 36 10.60 -5.43 -0.15
CA SER A 36 11.61 -4.56 -0.75
C SER A 36 11.13 -3.12 -0.96
N LEU A 37 9.84 -2.92 -1.23
CA LEU A 37 9.24 -1.61 -1.45
C LEU A 37 9.05 -0.85 -0.15
N CYS A 38 8.84 -1.57 0.95
CA CYS A 38 8.59 -1.00 2.28
C CYS A 38 9.62 -1.48 3.32
N SER A 39 10.85 -1.81 2.86
CA SER A 39 11.94 -2.25 3.75
C SER A 39 12.36 -1.08 4.66
N GLY A 40 11.86 -1.07 5.89
CA GLY A 40 12.09 0.00 6.86
C GLY A 40 10.81 0.58 7.45
N ALA A 41 9.64 0.14 6.99
CA ALA A 41 8.34 0.49 7.56
C ALA A 41 8.14 -0.25 8.89
N GLY A 42 8.43 0.42 10.00
CA GLY A 42 8.09 -0.02 11.36
C GLY A 42 6.68 0.44 11.75
N THR A 43 6.10 -0.22 12.76
CA THR A 43 4.90 0.22 13.47
C THR A 43 5.23 1.39 14.38
N GLU A 44 5.23 2.60 13.83
CA GLU A 44 5.60 3.81 14.56
C GLU A 44 4.61 4.95 14.33
N ASP A 45 4.41 5.76 15.37
CA ASP A 45 3.45 6.86 15.41
C ASP A 45 3.61 7.86 14.27
N PHE A 46 2.55 8.64 14.06
CA PHE A 46 2.61 9.77 13.17
C PHE A 46 3.33 10.99 13.76
N ARG A 47 4.15 10.87 14.81
CA ARG A 47 4.97 11.98 15.29
C ARG A 47 6.05 12.28 14.26
N GLY A 48 6.13 13.54 13.83
CA GLY A 48 7.02 13.94 12.74
C GLY A 48 6.49 13.58 11.35
N ILE A 49 5.18 13.40 11.20
CA ILE A 49 4.53 13.25 9.89
C ILE A 49 4.47 14.57 9.10
N GLU A 50 4.57 15.73 9.76
CA GLU A 50 4.47 17.04 9.08
C GLU A 50 5.60 17.23 8.06
N GLY A 51 5.26 17.38 6.79
CA GLY A 51 6.22 17.44 5.70
C GLY A 51 5.61 17.16 4.32
N THR A 52 6.47 17.15 3.30
CA THR A 52 6.12 16.77 1.94
C THR A 52 6.65 15.38 1.62
N PHE A 53 5.80 14.49 1.13
CA PHE A 53 6.14 13.15 0.69
C PHE A 53 5.83 13.00 -0.80
N VAL A 54 6.73 12.36 -1.53
CA VAL A 54 6.58 12.09 -2.96
C VAL A 54 6.70 10.61 -3.20
N ARG A 55 5.73 10.06 -3.94
CA ARG A 55 5.74 8.66 -4.34
C ARG A 55 6.90 8.35 -5.28
N ARG A 56 7.56 7.23 -5.04
CA ARG A 56 8.58 6.67 -5.94
C ARG A 56 8.01 5.63 -6.89
N GLY A 57 8.71 5.42 -8.00
CA GLY A 57 8.39 4.39 -8.99
C GLY A 57 7.27 4.78 -9.95
N THR A 58 6.83 3.80 -10.73
CA THR A 58 5.76 3.95 -11.72
C THR A 58 4.43 4.21 -11.02
N LYS A 59 3.66 5.15 -11.56
CA LYS A 59 2.36 5.58 -11.06
C LYS A 59 1.28 5.23 -12.08
N LYS A 60 0.16 4.67 -11.64
CA LYS A 60 -1.04 4.46 -12.46
C LYS A 60 -1.95 5.67 -12.35
N ALA A 61 -2.91 5.80 -13.27
CA ALA A 61 -3.88 6.90 -13.23
C ALA A 61 -4.64 6.96 -11.89
N ASP A 62 -4.96 8.18 -11.46
CA ASP A 62 -5.70 8.47 -10.22
C ASP A 62 -5.04 7.94 -8.93
N GLU A 63 -3.73 7.70 -8.94
CA GLU A 63 -2.98 7.39 -7.74
C GLU A 63 -2.29 8.63 -7.16
N MET A 64 -2.08 8.62 -5.85
CA MET A 64 -1.38 9.69 -5.13
C MET A 64 0.08 9.77 -5.57
N GLU A 65 0.48 10.96 -6.00
CA GLU A 65 1.84 11.31 -6.42
C GLU A 65 2.60 12.05 -5.33
N ARG A 66 1.95 13.01 -4.68
CA ARG A 66 2.53 13.86 -3.66
C ARG A 66 1.53 14.06 -2.55
N LEU A 67 2.02 14.12 -1.32
CA LEU A 67 1.24 14.42 -0.13
C LEU A 67 2.01 15.47 0.68
N VAL A 68 1.35 16.57 1.01
CA VAL A 68 1.81 17.56 1.97
C VAL A 68 0.93 17.40 3.19
N VAL A 69 1.54 17.23 4.35
CA VAL A 69 0.86 17.19 5.65
C VAL A 69 1.31 18.39 6.45
N SER A 70 0.36 19.13 7.01
CA SER A 70 0.60 20.29 7.86
C SER A 70 -0.30 20.28 9.08
N GLN A 71 0.07 21.04 10.11
CA GLN A 71 -0.68 21.14 11.37
C GLN A 71 -0.83 19.79 12.09
N ALA A 72 0.15 18.89 11.92
CA ALA A 72 0.07 17.54 12.46
C ALA A 72 0.78 17.42 13.81
N ALA A 73 0.57 18.42 14.69
CA ALA A 73 1.22 18.52 15.99
C ALA A 73 1.11 17.21 16.78
N PRO A 74 2.16 16.77 17.50
CA PRO A 74 2.10 15.54 18.29
C PRO A 74 0.93 15.53 19.28
N ALA A 75 0.21 14.42 19.36
CA ALA A 75 -0.87 14.21 20.33
C ALA A 75 -0.90 12.76 20.83
N THR A 76 -1.44 12.56 22.02
CA THR A 76 -1.61 11.23 22.65
C THR A 76 -2.89 10.52 22.18
N GLY A 77 -3.78 11.21 21.47
CA GLY A 77 -5.03 10.68 20.92
C GLY A 77 -5.19 10.95 19.42
N PRO A 78 -6.34 10.58 18.83
CA PRO A 78 -6.67 10.94 17.45
C PRO A 78 -6.58 12.45 17.27
N ARG A 79 -6.06 12.88 16.13
CA ARG A 79 -5.92 14.30 15.81
C ARG A 79 -6.23 14.58 14.36
N GLU A 80 -6.57 15.83 14.06
CA GLU A 80 -6.73 16.30 12.69
C GLU A 80 -5.46 16.98 12.21
N ALA A 81 -5.17 16.82 10.93
CA ALA A 81 -4.15 17.55 10.20
C ALA A 81 -4.75 18.08 8.89
N THR A 82 -4.10 19.06 8.30
CA THR A 82 -4.42 19.53 6.96
C THR A 82 -3.56 18.78 5.96
N TYR A 83 -4.15 18.41 4.82
CA TYR A 83 -3.39 17.82 3.72
C TYR A 83 -3.59 18.60 2.41
N THR A 84 -2.56 18.55 1.57
CA THR A 84 -2.68 18.79 0.13
C THR A 84 -2.08 17.60 -0.59
N ARG A 85 -2.84 16.94 -1.46
CA ARG A 85 -2.36 15.81 -2.27
C ARG A 85 -2.46 16.11 -3.74
N THR A 86 -1.48 15.64 -4.51
CA THR A 86 -1.48 15.69 -5.97
C THR A 86 -1.74 14.28 -6.50
N LEU A 87 -2.70 14.15 -7.42
CA LEU A 87 -3.10 12.88 -8.03
C LEU A 87 -2.61 12.79 -9.48
N THR A 88 -2.26 11.58 -9.90
CA THR A 88 -1.78 11.27 -11.26
C THR A 88 -2.91 11.14 -12.29
N ARG A 89 -3.78 12.15 -12.34
CA ARG A 89 -4.88 12.20 -13.31
C ARG A 89 -4.57 13.16 -14.46
N SER A 90 -5.16 12.87 -15.62
CA SER A 90 -5.15 13.77 -16.77
C SER A 90 -6.20 14.85 -16.56
N CYS A 91 -5.78 16.11 -16.54
CA CYS A 91 -6.70 17.23 -16.46
C CYS A 91 -6.05 18.50 -17.02
N SER A 92 -6.86 19.40 -17.57
CA SER A 92 -6.42 20.56 -18.38
C SER A 92 -6.39 21.88 -17.61
N ALA A 93 -7.10 21.98 -16.49
CA ALA A 93 -7.11 23.18 -15.66
C ALA A 93 -5.86 23.25 -14.76
N PRO A 94 -5.34 24.43 -14.44
CA PRO A 94 -4.36 24.54 -13.36
C PRO A 94 -4.93 24.04 -12.03
N GLY A 95 -4.17 23.23 -11.28
CA GLY A 95 -4.55 22.76 -9.94
C GLY A 95 -5.63 21.67 -9.88
N CYS A 96 -6.18 21.20 -11.00
CA CYS A 96 -7.22 20.13 -10.98
C CYS A 96 -6.71 18.75 -10.52
N LYS A 97 -5.40 18.60 -10.35
CA LYS A 97 -4.77 17.41 -9.77
C LYS A 97 -4.60 17.52 -8.26
N ASP A 98 -4.72 18.73 -7.72
CA ASP A 98 -4.45 19.03 -6.33
C ASP A 98 -5.76 19.04 -5.54
N GLU A 99 -5.76 18.30 -4.45
CA GLU A 99 -6.89 18.21 -3.52
C GLU A 99 -6.40 18.60 -2.13
N THR A 100 -7.18 19.45 -1.47
CA THR A 100 -6.88 19.92 -0.11
C THR A 100 -8.05 19.61 0.79
N GLY A 101 -7.76 19.25 2.04
CA GLY A 101 -8.80 19.00 3.02
C GLY A 101 -8.21 18.64 4.38
N THR A 102 -9.01 17.95 5.19
CA THR A 102 -8.61 17.47 6.50
C THR A 102 -8.36 15.96 6.47
N MET A 103 -7.34 15.54 7.22
CA MET A 103 -7.06 14.13 7.43
C MET A 103 -7.09 13.82 8.92
N SER A 104 -7.70 12.70 9.27
CA SER A 104 -7.66 12.17 10.63
C SER A 104 -6.43 11.27 10.78
N LEU A 105 -5.62 11.57 11.79
CA LEU A 105 -4.45 10.80 12.19
C LEU A 105 -4.82 10.05 13.47
N LEU A 106 -5.01 8.74 13.36
CA LEU A 106 -5.26 7.91 14.53
C LEU A 106 -4.01 7.82 15.41
N PRO A 107 -4.18 7.64 16.74
CA PRO A 107 -3.07 7.41 17.63
C PRO A 107 -2.44 6.06 17.32
N ASP A 108 -1.19 5.95 17.74
CA ASP A 108 -0.38 4.78 17.47
C ASP A 108 -0.95 3.53 18.12
N ASN A 109 -1.06 2.45 17.37
CA ASN A 109 -1.42 1.16 17.91
C ASN A 109 -0.52 0.10 17.29
N ALA A 110 0.41 -0.43 18.09
CA ALA A 110 1.34 -1.47 17.65
C ALA A 110 0.64 -2.75 17.12
N ALA A 111 -0.66 -2.93 17.40
CA ALA A 111 -1.45 -4.07 16.95
C ALA A 111 -2.25 -3.83 15.65
N PHE A 112 -2.35 -2.60 15.14
CA PHE A 112 -3.18 -2.28 13.96
C PHE A 112 -2.45 -1.36 12.98
N SER A 113 -2.62 -1.61 11.68
CA SER A 113 -2.19 -0.69 10.63
C SER A 113 -2.84 0.67 10.84
N VAL A 114 -2.04 1.73 10.86
CA VAL A 114 -2.58 3.08 11.04
C VAL A 114 -3.22 3.54 9.72
N SER A 115 -4.37 4.23 9.76
CA SER A 115 -5.05 4.70 8.55
C SER A 115 -5.05 6.22 8.45
N PHE A 116 -5.01 6.71 7.20
CA PHE A 116 -5.39 8.06 6.83
C PHE A 116 -6.75 8.02 6.15
N GLY A 117 -7.73 8.72 6.70
CA GLY A 117 -8.94 9.07 5.96
C GLY A 117 -8.78 10.46 5.37
N PHE A 118 -8.86 10.58 4.04
CA PHE A 118 -8.90 11.89 3.39
C PHE A 118 -10.35 12.33 3.28
N ARG A 119 -10.66 13.51 3.83
CA ARG A 119 -11.93 14.18 3.60
C ARG A 119 -11.66 15.41 2.74
N SER A 120 -12.15 15.39 1.51
CA SER A 120 -12.10 16.56 0.64
C SER A 120 -13.05 17.64 1.17
N ALA A 121 -12.68 18.91 1.01
CA ALA A 121 -13.54 20.05 1.39
C ALA A 121 -14.88 20.06 0.63
N GLN A 122 -14.95 19.38 -0.53
CA GLN A 122 -16.13 19.27 -1.37
C GLN A 122 -16.99 18.05 -1.05
N GLN A 123 -16.58 17.17 -0.15
CA GLN A 123 -17.39 16.01 0.24
C GLN A 123 -18.53 16.39 1.17
N THR A 124 -19.73 15.91 0.85
CA THR A 124 -20.96 16.13 1.63
C THR A 124 -21.28 14.95 2.55
N SER A 125 -20.73 13.75 2.28
CA SER A 125 -20.89 12.55 3.12
C SER A 125 -19.54 12.03 3.66
N PRO A 126 -19.43 11.67 4.95
CA PRO A 126 -18.24 11.02 5.52
C PRO A 126 -17.90 9.66 4.90
N GLU A 127 -18.90 8.97 4.33
CA GLU A 127 -18.75 7.61 3.78
C GLU A 127 -18.10 7.60 2.39
N GLU A 128 -18.00 8.75 1.73
CA GLU A 128 -17.39 8.89 0.40
C GLU A 128 -15.87 9.10 0.46
N GLY A 129 -15.29 9.10 1.66
CA GLY A 129 -13.88 9.45 1.89
C GLY A 129 -12.95 8.41 1.27
N GLU A 130 -11.91 8.88 0.57
CA GLU A 130 -10.85 7.96 0.18
C GLU A 130 -10.01 7.56 1.39
N LEU A 131 -9.91 6.26 1.61
CA LEU A 131 -9.15 5.69 2.71
C LEU A 131 -7.81 5.16 2.21
N TYR A 132 -6.76 5.45 2.94
CA TYR A 132 -5.43 4.90 2.72
C TYR A 132 -4.93 4.29 4.02
N PHE A 133 -4.35 3.09 3.95
CA PHE A 133 -3.65 2.49 5.07
C PHE A 133 -2.16 2.81 5.00
N VAL A 134 -1.58 3.20 6.14
CA VAL A 134 -0.14 3.22 6.34
C VAL A 134 0.26 1.90 6.95
N LEU A 135 0.92 1.09 6.15
CA LEU A 135 1.41 -0.23 6.57
C LEU A 135 2.71 -0.11 7.38
N GLY A 136 3.38 1.04 7.29
CA GLY A 136 4.38 1.48 8.26
C GLY A 136 5.14 2.71 7.80
N ALA A 137 6.01 3.21 8.67
CA ALA A 137 6.80 4.41 8.47
C ALA A 137 8.27 4.15 8.78
N ALA A 138 9.18 4.79 8.05
CA ALA A 138 10.61 4.76 8.34
C ALA A 138 11.06 6.11 8.87
N ARG A 139 11.85 6.12 9.95
CA ARG A 139 12.37 7.34 10.56
C ARG A 139 13.78 7.69 10.08
N GLY A 140 14.06 8.99 10.14
CA GLY A 140 15.42 9.51 10.00
C GLY A 140 16.31 9.08 11.17
N SER A 141 17.61 9.31 11.04
CA SER A 141 18.62 8.96 12.05
C SER A 141 18.42 9.62 13.41
N ASN A 142 17.68 10.74 13.46
CA ASN A 142 17.34 11.45 14.69
C ASN A 142 16.10 10.87 15.40
N GLY A 143 15.37 9.94 14.77
CA GLY A 143 14.14 9.36 15.31
C GLY A 143 12.95 10.32 15.39
N THR A 144 13.09 11.58 14.96
CA THR A 144 12.01 12.58 15.06
C THR A 144 11.18 12.66 13.80
N ASP A 145 11.81 12.55 12.63
CA ASP A 145 11.15 12.77 11.34
C ASP A 145 10.82 11.45 10.65
N ILE A 146 9.61 11.37 10.09
CA ILE A 146 9.25 10.28 9.17
C ILE A 146 9.85 10.59 7.80
N THR A 147 10.77 9.75 7.35
CA THR A 147 11.46 9.88 6.06
C THR A 147 10.79 9.09 4.94
N GLU A 148 9.98 8.09 5.28
CA GLU A 148 9.24 7.28 4.31
C GLU A 148 7.93 6.77 4.89
N LEU A 149 6.90 6.66 4.04
CA LEU A 149 5.61 6.07 4.33
C LEU A 149 5.33 4.93 3.35
N CYS A 150 4.95 3.76 3.86
CA CYS A 150 4.41 2.67 3.06
C CYS A 150 2.88 2.75 3.08
N VAL A 151 2.28 3.08 1.94
CA VAL A 151 0.86 3.44 1.86
C VAL A 151 0.12 2.51 0.89
N ALA A 152 -1.07 2.06 1.26
CA ALA A 152 -2.00 1.31 0.41
C ALA A 152 -3.31 2.07 0.26
N ARG A 153 -3.84 2.19 -0.97
CA ARG A 153 -5.15 2.81 -1.22
C ARG A 153 -6.25 1.76 -1.05
N VAL A 154 -7.31 2.10 -0.34
CA VAL A 154 -8.51 1.28 -0.21
C VAL A 154 -9.57 1.88 -1.12
N VAL A 155 -10.01 1.10 -2.12
CA VAL A 155 -11.09 1.50 -3.03
C VAL A 155 -12.42 0.97 -2.51
N THR A 156 -12.43 -0.27 -2.03
CA THR A 156 -13.55 -0.88 -1.31
C THR A 156 -12.99 -1.77 -0.19
N ALA A 157 -13.85 -2.30 0.68
CA ALA A 157 -13.44 -3.25 1.71
C ALA A 157 -12.79 -4.53 1.13
N GLN A 158 -13.01 -4.84 -0.15
CA GLN A 158 -12.45 -5.99 -0.85
C GLN A 158 -11.39 -5.61 -1.92
N ASP A 159 -11.24 -4.33 -2.25
CA ASP A 159 -10.26 -3.82 -3.22
C ASP A 159 -9.24 -2.90 -2.51
N VAL A 160 -8.17 -3.51 -2.02
CA VAL A 160 -6.99 -2.80 -1.51
C VAL A 160 -5.90 -2.85 -2.58
N ARG A 161 -5.49 -1.67 -3.06
CA ARG A 161 -4.46 -1.54 -4.09
C ARG A 161 -3.08 -1.84 -3.51
N ARG A 162 -2.19 -2.32 -4.39
CA ARG A 162 -0.81 -2.66 -4.04
C ARG A 162 -0.14 -1.47 -3.31
N PRO A 163 0.49 -1.72 -2.15
CA PRO A 163 1.23 -0.70 -1.42
C PRO A 163 2.32 -0.03 -2.24
N PHE A 164 2.59 1.23 -1.94
CA PHE A 164 3.66 2.03 -2.53
C PHE A 164 4.37 2.88 -1.48
N ALA A 165 5.65 3.17 -1.72
CA ALA A 165 6.45 4.03 -0.86
C ALA A 165 6.36 5.51 -1.25
N MET A 166 6.20 6.38 -0.27
CA MET A 166 6.34 7.82 -0.41
C MET A 166 7.52 8.31 0.43
N LYS A 167 8.49 8.98 -0.20
CA LYS A 167 9.67 9.50 0.49
C LYS A 167 9.50 10.97 0.84
N ARG A 168 9.93 11.35 2.04
CA ARG A 168 10.00 12.74 2.46
C ARG A 168 10.95 13.50 1.54
N VAL A 169 10.50 14.65 1.05
CA VAL A 169 11.34 15.67 0.43
C VAL A 169 11.80 16.60 1.54
N VAL A 170 13.11 16.62 1.77
CA VAL A 170 13.72 17.64 2.64
C VAL A 170 13.77 18.92 1.80
N PRO A 171 13.18 20.05 2.24
CA PRO A 171 13.35 21.31 1.53
C PRO A 171 14.85 21.60 1.44
N SER A 172 15.33 21.83 0.22
CA SER A 172 16.71 22.28 0.03
C SER A 172 16.89 23.59 0.81
N PRO A 173 17.98 23.74 1.56
CA PRO A 173 18.28 24.97 2.32
C PRO A 173 18.42 26.19 1.40
#